data_AF-A0A554GKS9-F1
#
_entry.id   AF-A0A554GKS9-F1
#
_cell.length_a   1.000
_cell.length_b   1.000
_cell.length_c   1.000
_cell.angle_alpha   90.00
_cell.angle_beta   90.00
_cell.angle_gamma   90.00
#
_symmetry.space_group_name_H-M   'P 1'
#
loop_
_entity.id
_entity.type
_entity.pdbx_description
1 polymer ?
#
loop_
_entity_poly.entity_id
_entity_poly.type
_entity_poly.pdbx_seq_one_letter_code
_entity_poly.pdbx_strand_id
1 'polypeptide(L)'
;MIIFGSRLYGKVDEVPGLGYVATKFGHLYYVPLLPLEGWLVVGEDGNGWRGQAIPMSGKSVLVAWARVVFLFVGLGALFGGLTMLSGQVSGLTISLALVSVLCIAGLIASYTWRPFTHASPERALEIAAQAGISEEGLEQLRRMYASPVASMAAAPAQRWTPPES
;
A
#
# COMPACT_ATOMS: atom_id res chain seq x y z
N MET A 1 23.11 17.28 8.16
CA MET A 1 21.79 17.90 7.97
C MET A 1 20.73 16.93 8.48
N ILE A 2 19.88 17.35 9.41
CA ILE A 2 18.78 16.50 9.92
C ILE A 2 17.57 16.72 9.02
N ILE A 3 17.00 15.65 8.47
CA ILE A 3 15.80 15.71 7.62
C ILE A 3 14.59 15.37 8.49
N PHE A 4 13.80 16.37 8.84
CA PHE A 4 12.56 16.24 9.58
C PHE A 4 11.40 16.82 8.76
N GLY A 5 10.23 16.20 8.83
CA GLY A 5 9.07 16.64 8.07
C GLY A 5 7.86 15.74 8.29
N SER A 6 6.87 15.89 7.42
CA SER A 6 5.72 14.99 7.40
C SER A 6 5.44 14.49 5.99
N ARG A 7 5.08 13.21 5.87
CA ARG A 7 4.77 12.54 4.61
C ARG A 7 3.72 11.46 4.82
N LEU A 8 3.03 11.08 3.76
CA LEU A 8 2.11 9.95 3.75
C LEU A 8 2.88 8.62 3.74
N TYR A 9 2.48 7.71 4.63
CA TYR A 9 2.98 6.34 4.71
C TYR A 9 1.82 5.35 4.86
N GLY A 10 2.13 4.07 4.67
CA GLY A 10 1.16 3.01 4.93
C GLY A 10 -0.03 3.04 3.97
N LYS A 11 0.23 3.25 2.67
CA LYS A 11 -0.80 3.11 1.62
C LYS A 11 -1.50 1.75 1.75
N VAL A 12 -2.80 1.79 1.98
CA VAL A 12 -3.74 0.67 2.13
C VAL A 12 -5.10 1.05 1.56
N ASP A 13 -6.01 0.09 1.50
CA ASP A 13 -7.44 0.31 1.20
C ASP A 13 -7.67 1.16 -0.05
N GLU A 14 -7.05 0.78 -1.16
CA GLU A 14 -7.30 1.36 -2.47
C GLU A 14 -8.74 1.07 -2.88
N VAL A 15 -9.46 2.16 -3.17
CA VAL A 15 -10.84 2.18 -3.64
C VAL A 15 -10.81 2.56 -5.12
N PRO A 16 -11.17 1.65 -6.03
CA PRO A 16 -11.13 1.90 -7.47
C PRO A 16 -11.92 3.15 -7.85
N GLY A 17 -11.30 4.05 -8.61
CA GLY A 17 -11.91 5.30 -9.06
C GLY A 17 -12.03 6.41 -8.00
N LEU A 18 -11.67 6.14 -6.74
CA LEU A 18 -11.71 7.14 -5.66
C LEU A 18 -10.30 7.48 -5.15
N GLY A 19 -9.45 6.50 -4.88
CA GLY A 19 -8.12 6.77 -4.32
C GLY A 19 -7.67 5.70 -3.35
N TYR A 20 -6.77 6.05 -2.43
CA TYR A 20 -6.27 5.12 -1.41
C TYR A 20 -6.16 5.80 -0.05
N VAL A 21 -6.14 4.99 1.01
CA VAL A 21 -5.94 5.50 2.38
C VAL A 21 -4.46 5.47 2.73
N ALA A 22 -3.97 6.57 3.26
CA ALA A 22 -2.64 6.65 3.86
C ALA A 22 -2.67 7.53 5.11
N THR A 23 -1.69 7.30 5.99
CA THR A 23 -1.54 8.10 7.21
C THR A 23 -0.38 9.04 7.04
N LYS A 24 -0.59 10.32 7.34
CA LYS A 24 0.46 11.32 7.45
C LYS A 24 1.24 11.07 8.73
N PHE A 25 2.54 10.84 8.61
CA PHE A 25 3.44 10.70 9.77
C PHE A 25 4.41 11.87 9.83
N GLY A 26 4.75 12.28 11.05
CA GLY A 26 6.01 12.95 11.32
C GLY A 26 7.16 11.95 11.16
N HIS A 27 8.17 12.31 10.37
CA HIS A 27 9.29 11.44 10.08
C HIS A 27 10.64 12.08 10.40
N LEU A 28 11.61 11.24 10.77
CA LEU A 28 13.02 11.58 10.87
C LEU A 28 13.78 10.72 9.87
N TYR A 29 14.54 11.33 8.96
CA TYR A 29 15.22 10.62 7.87
C TYR A 29 14.32 9.63 7.12
N TYR A 30 13.09 10.06 6.82
CA TYR A 30 12.05 9.27 6.15
C TYR A 30 11.54 8.04 6.92
N VAL A 31 11.93 7.86 8.18
CA VAL A 31 11.36 6.84 9.07
C VAL A 31 10.10 7.41 9.72
N PRO A 32 8.90 6.85 9.49
CA PRO A 32 7.66 7.31 10.11
C PRO A 32 7.67 6.99 11.61
N LEU A 33 7.60 8.03 12.44
CA LEU A 33 7.65 7.89 13.90
C LEU A 33 6.26 8.07 14.53
N LEU A 34 5.65 9.23 14.32
CA LEU A 34 4.40 9.60 14.95
C LEU A 34 3.30 9.78 13.91
N PRO A 35 2.20 9.01 13.98
CA PRO A 35 1.06 9.23 13.11
C PRO A 35 0.37 10.53 13.51
N LEU A 36 0.01 11.34 12.52
CA LEU A 36 -0.57 12.66 12.72
C LEU A 36 -2.03 12.71 12.26
N GLU A 37 -2.31 12.18 11.06
CA GLU A 37 -3.64 12.33 10.43
C GLU A 37 -3.89 11.26 9.36
N GLY A 38 -5.13 10.80 9.20
CA GLY A 38 -5.55 9.91 8.11
C GLY A 38 -5.98 10.70 6.87
N TRP A 39 -5.63 10.20 5.68
CA TRP A 39 -5.95 10.84 4.40
C TRP A 39 -6.50 9.82 3.41
N LEU A 40 -7.60 10.19 2.74
CA LEU A 40 -8.00 9.60 1.47
C LEU A 40 -7.31 10.39 0.36
N VAL A 41 -6.35 9.78 -0.31
CA VAL A 41 -5.53 10.40 -1.34
C VAL A 41 -6.14 10.12 -2.70
N VAL A 42 -6.52 11.19 -3.41
CA VAL A 42 -7.10 11.14 -4.76
C VAL A 42 -6.06 11.42 -5.85
N GLY A 43 -4.92 12.02 -5.49
CA GLY A 43 -3.83 12.31 -6.42
C GLY A 43 -2.56 12.75 -5.72
N GLU A 44 -1.42 12.59 -6.40
CA GLU A 44 -0.10 13.04 -5.94
C GLU A 44 0.46 14.05 -6.95
N ASP A 45 0.87 15.22 -6.46
CA ASP A 45 1.41 16.31 -7.27
C ASP A 45 2.85 16.58 -6.84
N GLY A 46 3.80 15.86 -7.44
CA GLY A 46 5.23 15.96 -7.11
C GLY A 46 5.53 15.60 -5.66
N ASN A 47 5.79 16.61 -4.81
CA ASN A 47 6.04 16.44 -3.37
C ASN A 47 4.77 16.64 -2.50
N GLY A 48 3.65 17.05 -3.09
CA GLY A 48 2.37 17.23 -2.42
C GLY A 48 1.38 16.11 -2.74
N TRP A 49 0.25 16.13 -2.05
CA TRP A 49 -0.88 15.24 -2.32
C TRP A 49 -2.18 16.01 -2.29
N ARG A 50 -3.16 15.49 -3.01
CA ARG A 50 -4.55 15.95 -3.00
C ARG A 50 -5.40 14.86 -2.38
N GLY A 51 -6.31 15.24 -1.49
CA GLY A 51 -7.08 14.30 -0.71
C GLY A 51 -8.01 14.97 0.28
N GLN A 52 -8.77 14.14 0.97
CA GLN A 52 -9.63 14.54 2.07
C GLN A 52 -9.10 13.91 3.36
N ALA A 53 -9.06 14.71 4.43
CA ALA A 53 -8.75 14.18 5.76
C ALA A 53 -9.88 13.25 6.21
N ILE A 54 -9.50 12.07 6.70
CA ILE A 54 -10.41 11.04 7.21
C ILE A 54 -9.91 10.57 8.58
N PRO A 55 -10.76 9.91 9.39
CA PRO A 55 -10.32 9.27 10.61
C PRO A 55 -9.11 8.37 10.37
N MET A 56 -8.16 8.40 11.31
CA MET A 56 -6.91 7.66 11.17
C MET A 56 -7.16 6.14 11.06
N SER A 57 -6.61 5.52 10.01
CA SER A 57 -6.73 4.08 9.78
C SER A 57 -5.62 3.33 10.52
N GLY A 58 -5.99 2.56 11.55
CA GLY A 58 -5.04 1.70 12.28
C GLY A 58 -4.32 0.70 11.36
N LYS A 59 -5.00 0.21 10.31
CA LYS A 59 -4.39 -0.65 9.28
C LYS A 59 -3.26 0.06 8.54
N SER A 60 -3.47 1.31 8.14
CA SER A 60 -2.46 2.14 7.48
C SER A 60 -1.24 2.35 8.37
N VAL A 61 -1.46 2.66 9.65
CA VAL A 61 -0.39 2.85 10.64
C VAL A 61 0.45 1.58 10.83
N LEU A 62 -0.21 0.44 11.04
CA LEU A 62 0.47 -0.85 11.22
C LEU A 62 1.27 -1.25 9.97
N VAL A 63 0.71 -1.04 8.78
CA VAL A 63 1.43 -1.32 7.52
C VAL A 63 2.64 -0.42 7.35
N ALA A 64 2.55 0.87 7.72
CA ALA A 64 3.70 1.78 7.70
C ALA A 64 4.84 1.28 8.59
N TRP A 65 4.55 0.93 9.85
CA TRP A 65 5.55 0.44 10.78
C TRP A 65 6.06 -0.96 10.43
N ALA A 66 5.21 -1.87 9.96
CA ALA A 66 5.63 -3.19 9.52
C ALA A 66 6.64 -3.11 8.37
N ARG A 67 6.41 -2.21 7.39
CA ARG A 67 7.36 -1.98 6.30
C ARG A 67 8.72 -1.48 6.80
N VAL A 68 8.72 -0.59 7.80
CA VAL A 68 9.95 -0.11 8.45
C VAL A 68 10.69 -1.24 9.17
N VAL A 69 9.96 -2.08 9.91
CA VAL A 69 10.54 -3.24 10.60
C VAL A 69 11.14 -4.21 9.59
N PHE A 70 10.41 -4.57 8.53
CA PHE A 70 10.95 -5.45 7.48
C PHE A 70 12.22 -4.86 6.84
N LEU A 71 12.27 -3.55 6.62
CA LEU A 71 13.46 -2.91 6.07
C LEU A 71 14.66 -3.01 7.03
N PHE A 72 14.50 -2.60 8.30
CA PHE A 72 15.63 -2.58 9.24
C PHE A 72 16.06 -3.99 9.68
N VAL A 73 15.12 -4.87 9.99
CA VAL A 73 15.43 -6.27 10.35
C VAL A 73 16.00 -7.02 9.16
N GLY A 74 15.42 -6.84 7.97
CA GLY A 74 15.91 -7.47 6.75
C GLY A 74 17.34 -7.04 6.41
N LEU A 75 17.63 -5.73 6.43
CA LEU A 75 18.98 -5.22 6.19
C LEU A 75 19.96 -5.66 7.28
N GLY A 76 19.57 -5.61 8.55
CA GLY A 76 20.41 -6.06 9.66
C GLY A 76 20.76 -7.54 9.55
N ALA A 77 19.77 -8.39 9.25
CA ALA A 77 19.98 -9.82 9.05
C ALA A 77 20.83 -10.11 7.81
N LEU A 78 20.62 -9.38 6.71
CA LEU A 78 21.42 -9.50 5.49
C LEU A 78 22.89 -9.17 5.75
N PHE A 79 23.18 -7.97 6.29
CA PHE A 79 24.56 -7.56 6.56
C PHE A 79 25.22 -8.44 7.63
N GLY A 80 24.49 -8.79 8.69
CA GLY A 80 24.96 -9.74 9.70
C GLY A 80 25.36 -11.08 9.07
N GLY A 81 24.47 -11.67 8.26
CA GLY A 81 24.74 -12.92 7.56
C GLY A 81 25.95 -12.82 6.61
N LEU A 82 26.07 -11.72 5.86
CA LEU A 82 27.19 -11.49 4.93
C LEU A 82 28.54 -11.39 5.65
N THR A 83 28.61 -10.69 6.80
CA THR A 83 29.87 -10.61 7.57
C THR A 83 30.33 -11.95 8.11
N MET A 84 29.41 -12.89 8.31
CA MET A 84 29.72 -14.24 8.79
C MET A 84 30.00 -15.24 7.65
N LEU A 85 29.79 -14.83 6.39
CA LEU A 85 29.95 -15.72 5.24
C LEU A 85 31.41 -16.04 4.91
N SER A 86 32.36 -15.20 5.32
CA SER A 86 33.80 -15.45 5.17
C SER A 86 34.33 -16.52 6.14
N GLY A 87 33.51 -16.98 7.08
CA GLY A 87 33.82 -18.07 8.00
C GLY A 87 33.18 -19.39 7.61
N GLN A 88 33.07 -20.31 8.56
CA GLN A 88 32.35 -21.57 8.36
C GLN A 88 30.83 -21.32 8.42
N VAL A 89 30.09 -21.81 7.43
CA VAL A 89 28.63 -21.70 7.40
C VAL A 89 28.06 -22.37 8.65
N SER A 90 27.43 -21.56 9.50
CA SER A 90 26.83 -22.00 10.77
C SER A 90 25.31 -21.98 10.69
N GLY A 91 24.64 -22.63 11.64
CA GLY A 91 23.19 -22.55 11.77
C GLY A 91 22.68 -21.11 11.90
N LEU A 92 23.45 -20.24 12.59
CA LEU A 92 23.13 -18.83 12.73
C LEU A 92 23.16 -18.10 11.38
N THR A 93 24.16 -18.37 10.54
CA THR A 93 24.27 -17.79 9.18
C THR A 93 23.01 -18.14 8.35
N ILE A 94 22.55 -19.38 8.44
CA ILE A 94 21.34 -19.85 7.74
C ILE A 94 20.09 -19.14 8.30
N SER A 95 19.96 -19.03 9.62
CA SER A 95 18.84 -18.33 10.25
C SER A 95 18.77 -16.85 9.83
N LEU A 96 19.91 -16.15 9.80
CA LEU A 96 19.98 -14.75 9.35
C LEU A 96 19.61 -14.60 7.87
N ALA A 97 20.10 -15.50 7.02
CA ALA A 97 19.72 -15.52 5.61
C ALA A 97 18.20 -15.74 5.44
N LEU A 98 17.62 -16.69 6.18
CA LEU A 98 16.18 -16.95 6.16
C LEU A 98 15.37 -15.73 6.62
N VAL A 99 15.76 -15.10 7.73
CA VAL A 99 15.10 -13.88 8.24
C VAL A 99 15.15 -12.76 7.20
N SER A 100 16.31 -12.55 6.55
CA SER A 100 16.44 -11.56 5.48
C SER A 100 15.47 -11.85 4.33
N VAL A 101 15.41 -13.10 3.86
CA VAL A 101 14.49 -13.50 2.78
C VAL A 101 13.03 -13.28 3.18
N LEU A 102 12.64 -13.67 4.40
CA LEU A 102 11.28 -13.48 4.90
C LEU A 102 10.91 -12.00 5.03
N CYS A 103 11.83 -11.13 5.45
CA CYS A 103 11.60 -9.69 5.52
C CYS A 103 11.42 -9.08 4.12
N ILE A 104 12.22 -9.49 3.14
CA ILE A 104 12.08 -9.04 1.75
C ILE A 104 10.73 -9.51 1.19
N ALA A 105 10.38 -10.78 1.38
CA ALA A 105 9.10 -11.31 0.94
C ALA A 105 7.92 -10.60 1.61
N GLY A 106 8.00 -10.34 2.93
CA GLY A 106 6.99 -9.58 3.68
C GLY A 106 6.86 -8.14 3.19
N LEU A 107 7.97 -7.48 2.89
CA LEU A 107 7.97 -6.13 2.33
C LEU A 107 7.29 -6.11 0.97
N ILE A 108 7.67 -7.00 0.05
CA ILE A 108 7.04 -7.13 -1.27
C ILE A 108 5.55 -7.41 -1.12
N ALA A 109 5.17 -8.40 -0.31
CA ALA A 109 3.79 -8.77 -0.07
C ALA A 109 2.97 -7.60 0.50
N SER A 110 3.56 -6.75 1.34
CA SER A 110 2.89 -5.56 1.87
C SER A 110 2.50 -4.54 0.78
N TYR A 111 3.16 -4.55 -0.38
CA TYR A 111 2.87 -3.67 -1.53
C TYR A 111 2.02 -4.32 -2.61
N THR A 112 2.01 -5.65 -2.70
CA THR A 112 1.35 -6.36 -3.82
C THR A 112 0.12 -7.15 -3.40
N TRP A 113 0.00 -7.54 -2.13
CA TRP A 113 -1.07 -8.43 -1.72
C TRP A 113 -2.38 -7.67 -1.54
N ARG A 114 -3.39 -8.07 -2.32
CA ARG A 114 -4.71 -7.44 -2.41
C ARG A 114 -5.42 -7.17 -1.06
N PRO A 115 -5.43 -8.07 -0.06
CA PRO A 115 -6.10 -7.82 1.22
C PRO A 115 -5.53 -6.61 1.99
N PHE A 116 -4.26 -6.27 1.80
CA PHE A 116 -3.65 -5.11 2.42
C PHE A 116 -3.79 -3.86 1.58
N THR A 117 -3.73 -4.01 0.27
CA THR A 117 -3.68 -2.89 -0.68
C THR A 117 -5.04 -2.40 -1.13
N HIS A 118 -6.05 -3.26 -1.21
CA HIS A 118 -7.39 -2.94 -1.72
C HIS A 118 -8.42 -2.95 -0.59
N ALA A 119 -9.38 -2.03 -0.66
CA ALA A 119 -10.50 -1.99 0.27
C ALA A 119 -11.50 -3.12 -0.03
N SER A 120 -12.05 -3.75 1.01
CA SER A 120 -13.25 -4.56 0.83
C SER A 120 -14.43 -3.66 0.41
N PRO A 121 -15.48 -4.19 -0.23
CA PRO A 121 -16.63 -3.39 -0.65
C PRO A 121 -17.25 -2.57 0.50
N GLU A 122 -17.38 -3.18 1.69
CA GLU A 122 -17.93 -2.52 2.88
C GLU A 122 -17.00 -1.39 3.35
N ARG A 123 -15.70 -1.67 3.37
CA ARG A 123 -14.69 -0.69 3.78
C ARG A 123 -14.59 0.48 2.80
N ALA A 124 -14.72 0.21 1.51
CA ALA A 124 -14.72 1.23 0.47
C ALA A 124 -15.89 2.22 0.64
N LEU A 125 -17.09 1.71 0.96
CA LEU A 125 -18.26 2.54 1.23
C LEU A 125 -18.09 3.37 2.51
N GLU A 126 -17.51 2.78 3.57
CA GLU A 126 -17.22 3.49 4.81
C GLU A 126 -16.23 4.65 4.58
N ILE A 127 -15.16 4.40 3.82
CA ILE A 127 -14.16 5.42 3.46
C ILE A 127 -14.81 6.53 2.62
N ALA A 128 -15.63 6.17 1.64
CA ALA A 128 -16.33 7.14 0.81
C ALA A 128 -17.31 8.00 1.63
N ALA A 129 -18.04 7.41 2.57
CA ALA A 129 -18.92 8.15 3.48
C ALA A 129 -18.12 9.09 4.40
N GLN A 130 -17.00 8.62 4.97
CA GLN A 130 -16.10 9.45 5.79
C GLN A 130 -15.48 10.61 5.02
N ALA A 131 -15.25 10.43 3.72
CA ALA A 131 -14.76 11.48 2.83
C ALA A 131 -15.87 12.45 2.37
N GLY A 132 -17.12 12.27 2.79
CA GLY A 132 -18.23 13.15 2.45
C GLY A 132 -18.69 13.05 0.99
N ILE A 133 -18.49 11.88 0.36
CA ILE A 133 -18.97 11.62 -1.00
C ILE A 133 -20.50 11.66 -1.02
N SER A 134 -21.08 12.24 -2.08
CA SER A 134 -22.53 12.32 -2.25
C SER A 134 -23.19 10.95 -2.34
N GLU A 135 -24.48 10.86 -1.99
CA GLU A 135 -25.26 9.62 -2.12
C GLU A 135 -25.23 9.05 -3.56
N GLU A 136 -25.22 9.92 -4.58
CA GLU A 136 -25.06 9.49 -5.97
C GLU A 136 -23.70 8.82 -6.22
N GLY A 137 -22.62 9.37 -5.66
CA GLY A 137 -21.28 8.79 -5.75
C GLY A 137 -21.15 7.47 -4.97
N LEU A 138 -21.81 7.36 -3.81
CA LEU A 138 -21.89 6.11 -3.05
C LEU A 138 -22.64 5.03 -3.81
N GLU A 139 -23.75 5.39 -4.46
CA GLU A 139 -24.54 4.46 -5.27
C GLU A 139 -23.77 3.99 -6.51
N GLN A 140 -23.01 4.89 -7.14
CA GLN A 140 -22.08 4.52 -8.22
C GLN A 140 -21.00 3.54 -7.73
N LEU A 141 -20.41 3.80 -6.55
CA LEU A 141 -19.43 2.90 -5.95
C LEU A 141 -20.04 1.53 -5.63
N ARG A 142 -21.26 1.48 -5.08
CA ARG A 142 -22.00 0.23 -4.86
C ARG A 142 -22.19 -0.54 -6.17
N ARG A 143 -22.59 0.12 -7.26
CA ARG A 143 -22.77 -0.54 -8.57
C ARG A 143 -21.47 -1.14 -9.11
N MET A 144 -20.34 -0.44 -8.92
CA MET A 144 -19.02 -0.95 -9.31
C MET A 144 -18.65 -2.23 -8.55
N TYR A 145 -18.89 -2.28 -7.24
CA TYR A 145 -18.62 -3.48 -6.43
C TYR A 145 -19.68 -4.59 -6.60
N ALA A 146 -20.93 -4.23 -6.86
CA ALA A 146 -22.05 -5.16 -7.08
C ALA A 146 -22.07 -5.80 -8.48
N SER A 147 -21.15 -5.42 -9.37
CA SER A 147 -20.95 -6.05 -10.68
C SER A 147 -19.74 -7.00 -10.70
N PRO A 148 -19.78 -8.21 -10.10
CA PRO A 148 -18.70 -9.19 -10.27
C PRO A 148 -18.52 -9.71 -11.71
N VAL A 149 -19.42 -9.39 -12.66
CA VAL A 149 -19.55 -10.12 -13.94
C VAL A 149 -18.94 -9.39 -15.15
N ALA A 150 -18.73 -8.06 -15.11
CA ALA A 150 -18.29 -7.32 -16.31
C ALA A 150 -16.82 -7.54 -16.71
N SER A 151 -15.96 -8.00 -15.78
CA SER A 151 -14.56 -8.31 -16.09
C SER A 151 -14.34 -9.68 -16.72
N MET A 152 -15.29 -10.61 -16.62
CA MET A 152 -15.21 -11.94 -17.26
C MET A 152 -15.91 -11.98 -18.63
N ALA A 153 -16.73 -10.97 -18.95
CA ALA A 153 -17.49 -10.88 -20.19
C ALA A 153 -16.99 -9.78 -21.13
N ALA A 154 -15.70 -9.39 -21.03
CA ALA A 154 -15.06 -8.64 -22.10
C ALA A 154 -14.92 -9.58 -23.31
N ALA A 155 -15.87 -9.45 -24.22
CA ALA A 155 -15.98 -10.18 -25.48
C ALA A 155 -14.60 -10.28 -26.20
N PRO A 156 -14.31 -11.39 -26.89
CA PRO A 156 -13.10 -11.48 -27.71
C PRO A 156 -13.10 -10.30 -28.69
N ALA A 157 -12.02 -9.52 -28.66
CA ALA A 157 -11.82 -8.37 -29.53
C ALA A 157 -12.19 -8.76 -30.97
N GLN A 158 -13.25 -8.15 -31.51
CA GLN A 158 -13.56 -8.32 -32.93
C GLN A 158 -12.33 -7.87 -33.72
N ARG A 159 -11.78 -8.82 -34.47
CA ARG A 159 -10.63 -8.60 -35.35
C ARG A 159 -11.03 -7.54 -36.37
N TRP A 160 -10.38 -6.38 -36.31
CA TRP A 160 -10.57 -5.29 -37.25
C TRP A 160 -10.40 -5.80 -38.69
N THR A 161 -11.41 -5.59 -39.54
CA THR A 161 -11.34 -5.81 -41.00
C THR A 161 -11.30 -4.45 -41.69
N PRO A 162 -10.27 -4.16 -42.51
CA PRO A 162 -10.23 -2.93 -43.28
C PRO A 162 -11.36 -2.87 -44.31
N PRO A 163 -11.86 -1.67 -44.65
CA PRO A 163 -12.80 -1.50 -45.74
C PRO A 163 -12.13 -1.88 -47.07
N GLU A 164 -12.81 -2.71 -47.87
CA GLU A 164 -12.38 -3.03 -49.23
C GLU A 164 -12.41 -1.75 -50.09
N SER A 165 -11.30 -1.50 -50.79
CA SER A 165 -11.07 -0.36 -51.68
C SER A 165 -11.79 -0.52 -53.00
#